data_AF-H8I5B6-F1
#
_entry.id   AF-H8I5B6-F1
#
_cell.length_a   1.000
_cell.length_b   1.000
_cell.length_c   1.000
_cell.angle_alpha   90.00
_cell.angle_beta   90.00
_cell.angle_gamma   90.00
#
_symmetry.space_group_name_H-M   'P 1'
#
loop_
_entity.id
_entity.type
_entity.pdbx_description
1 polymer ?
#
loop_
_entity_poly.entity_id
_entity_poly.type
_entity_poly.pdbx_seq_one_letter_code
_entity_poly.pdbx_strand_id
1 'polypeptide(L)'
;MDDATFSIDFAAAYAILAILLACAFFTATNLISAMYSASYADDLEPLAESLGDTLLRSPGEPDGWYIDPSAARNASIIGLSAGDPNVLSAYKLEGLYFYNASGLKEALGLVDESGLYGLRIEIESFDGVVYRTAGYPLPPDTKDVCVSSRIATIKEEDGTYRDACVTLYLWRKHVGAM
;
A
#
# COMPACT_ATOMS: atom_id res chain seq x y z
N MET A 1 38.33 51.68 -21.38
CA MET A 1 37.03 51.64 -20.66
C MET A 1 36.48 50.22 -20.82
N ASP A 2 37.34 49.22 -20.61
CA ASP A 2 37.19 47.87 -21.20
C ASP A 2 37.22 46.79 -20.12
N ASP A 3 37.90 47.04 -19.00
CA ASP A 3 37.97 46.11 -17.86
C ASP A 3 36.62 45.93 -17.16
N ALA A 4 35.79 46.97 -17.12
CA ALA A 4 34.44 46.91 -16.53
C ALA A 4 33.50 46.02 -17.37
N THR A 5 33.58 46.12 -18.70
CA THR A 5 32.78 45.32 -19.63
C THR A 5 33.19 43.84 -19.58
N PHE A 6 34.50 43.57 -19.58
CA PHE A 6 35.04 42.21 -19.44
C PHE A 6 34.64 41.55 -18.11
N SER A 7 34.63 42.30 -17.01
CA SER A 7 34.18 41.79 -15.69
C SER A 7 32.67 41.52 -15.64
N ILE A 8 31.86 42.30 -16.35
CA ILE A 8 30.39 42.11 -16.39
C ILE A 8 30.05 40.88 -17.25
N ASP A 9 30.69 40.72 -18.40
CA ASP A 9 30.47 39.56 -19.27
C ASP A 9 30.89 38.25 -18.59
N PHE A 10 31.97 38.27 -17.82
CA PHE A 10 32.41 37.13 -17.02
C PHE A 10 31.40 36.79 -15.91
N ALA A 11 30.89 37.79 -15.18
CA ALA A 11 29.88 37.59 -14.16
C ALA A 11 28.55 37.05 -14.74
N ALA A 12 28.14 37.57 -15.90
CA ALA A 12 26.95 37.10 -16.61
C ALA A 12 27.10 35.64 -17.08
N ALA A 13 28.26 35.26 -17.60
CA ALA A 13 28.55 33.88 -18.01
C ALA A 13 28.49 32.91 -16.82
N TYR A 14 29.03 33.29 -15.65
CA TYR A 14 28.93 32.48 -14.43
C TYR A 14 27.50 32.35 -13.92
N ALA A 15 26.71 33.43 -13.97
CA ALA A 15 25.30 33.38 -13.57
C ALA A 15 24.51 32.43 -14.49
N ILE A 16 24.72 32.51 -15.80
CA ILE A 16 24.09 31.62 -16.77
C ILE A 16 24.50 30.16 -16.51
N LEU A 17 25.80 29.91 -16.29
CA LEU A 17 26.29 28.57 -15.98
C LEU A 17 25.69 28.02 -14.68
N ALA A 18 25.60 28.83 -13.63
CA ALA A 18 24.99 28.44 -12.36
C ALA A 18 23.51 28.10 -12.52
N ILE A 19 22.76 28.90 -13.30
CA ILE A 19 21.36 28.63 -13.60
C ILE A 19 21.22 27.34 -14.40
N LEU A 20 22.05 27.13 -15.43
CA LEU A 20 22.04 25.91 -16.23
C LEU A 20 22.36 24.67 -15.39
N LEU A 21 23.34 24.76 -14.47
CA LEU A 21 23.65 23.69 -13.54
C LEU A 21 22.49 23.41 -12.57
N ALA A 22 21.84 24.44 -12.05
CA ALA A 22 20.66 24.28 -11.20
C ALA A 22 19.50 23.61 -11.96
N CYS A 23 19.23 24.05 -13.20
CA CYS A 23 18.22 23.44 -14.06
C CYS A 23 18.56 21.98 -14.40
N ALA A 24 19.83 21.70 -14.74
CA ALA A 24 20.29 20.35 -15.05
C ALA A 24 20.18 19.43 -13.83
N PHE A 25 20.58 19.90 -12.64
CA PHE A 25 20.46 19.17 -11.39
C PHE A 25 18.99 18.88 -11.07
N PHE A 26 18.13 19.90 -11.10
CA PHE A 26 16.70 19.74 -10.86
C PHE A 26 16.06 18.74 -11.84
N THR A 27 16.40 18.84 -13.13
CA THR A 27 15.89 17.93 -14.16
C THR A 27 16.39 16.50 -13.92
N ALA A 28 17.67 16.33 -13.62
CA ALA A 28 18.26 15.01 -13.35
C ALA A 28 17.62 14.37 -12.11
N THR A 29 17.46 15.11 -11.01
CA THR A 29 16.81 14.61 -9.79
C THR A 29 15.37 14.20 -10.05
N ASN A 30 14.60 15.02 -10.78
CA ASN A 30 13.22 14.68 -11.11
C ASN A 30 13.12 13.48 -12.04
N LEU A 31 14.00 13.37 -13.04
CA LEU A 31 14.03 12.23 -13.97
C LEU A 31 14.38 10.93 -13.22
N ILE A 32 15.42 10.97 -12.40
CA ILE A 32 15.84 9.82 -11.58
C ILE A 32 14.71 9.43 -10.62
N SER A 33 14.09 10.40 -9.94
CA SER A 33 12.96 10.14 -9.04
C SER A 33 11.79 9.50 -9.79
N ALA A 34 11.47 9.97 -11.01
CA ALA A 34 10.38 9.43 -11.82
C ALA A 34 10.68 8.03 -12.36
N MET A 35 11.94 7.75 -12.72
CA MET A 35 12.36 6.42 -13.15
C MET A 35 12.26 5.40 -12.01
N TYR A 36 12.66 5.80 -10.81
CA TYR A 36 12.52 4.95 -9.63
C TYR A 36 11.04 4.71 -9.30
N SER A 37 10.18 5.73 -9.30
CA SER A 37 8.75 5.55 -9.03
C SER A 37 8.06 4.64 -10.05
N ALA A 38 8.40 4.74 -11.33
CA ALA A 38 7.84 3.86 -12.37
C ALA A 38 8.26 2.40 -12.16
N SER A 39 9.56 2.14 -11.95
CA SER A 39 10.06 0.79 -11.64
C SER A 39 9.49 0.24 -10.33
N TYR A 40 9.14 1.11 -9.37
CA TYR A 40 8.52 0.68 -8.12
C TYR A 40 7.05 0.30 -8.27
N ALA A 41 6.30 1.00 -9.12
CA ALA A 41 4.92 0.65 -9.42
C ALA A 41 4.83 -0.76 -10.05
N ASP A 42 5.75 -1.06 -10.99
CA ASP A 42 5.82 -2.36 -11.68
C ASP A 42 6.05 -3.55 -10.72
N ASP A 43 6.78 -3.33 -9.62
CA ASP A 43 7.04 -4.38 -8.61
C ASP A 43 5.90 -4.48 -7.57
N LEU A 44 5.30 -3.35 -7.19
CA LEU A 44 4.29 -3.27 -6.13
C LEU A 44 2.93 -3.78 -6.59
N GLU A 45 2.55 -3.52 -7.85
CA GLU A 45 1.27 -3.92 -8.42
C GLU A 45 1.03 -5.43 -8.36
N PRO A 46 1.87 -6.31 -8.94
CA PRO A 46 1.64 -7.75 -8.90
C PRO A 46 1.62 -8.31 -7.47
N LEU A 47 2.36 -7.68 -6.55
CA LEU A 47 2.34 -8.05 -5.14
C LEU A 47 1.02 -7.66 -4.48
N ALA A 48 0.55 -6.43 -4.66
CA ALA A 48 -0.73 -5.96 -4.13
C ALA A 48 -1.90 -6.79 -4.68
N GLU A 49 -1.86 -7.17 -5.96
CA GLU A 49 -2.84 -8.06 -6.57
C GLU A 49 -2.81 -9.47 -5.98
N SER A 50 -1.62 -10.07 -5.85
CA SER A 50 -1.45 -11.41 -5.27
C SER A 50 -1.93 -11.47 -3.81
N LEU A 51 -1.62 -10.44 -3.02
CA LEU A 51 -2.09 -10.32 -1.64
C LEU A 51 -3.61 -10.16 -1.58
N GLY A 52 -4.17 -9.32 -2.45
CA GLY A 52 -5.62 -9.14 -2.55
C GLY A 52 -6.32 -10.44 -2.92
N ASP A 53 -5.84 -11.15 -3.94
CA ASP A 53 -6.38 -12.44 -4.39
C ASP A 53 -6.28 -13.50 -3.28
N THR A 54 -5.17 -13.55 -2.54
CA THR A 54 -5.03 -14.45 -1.38
C THR A 54 -6.07 -14.12 -0.31
N LEU A 55 -6.22 -12.85 0.04
CA LEU A 55 -7.17 -12.38 1.05
C LEU A 55 -8.62 -12.76 0.70
N LEU A 56 -9.01 -12.68 -0.58
CA LEU A 56 -10.38 -12.92 -1.05
C LEU A 56 -10.72 -14.38 -1.36
N ARG A 57 -9.72 -15.17 -1.77
CA ARG A 57 -9.95 -16.55 -2.22
C ARG A 57 -9.57 -17.59 -1.18
N SER A 58 -8.63 -17.28 -0.29
CA SER A 58 -8.17 -18.22 0.72
C SER A 58 -9.11 -18.24 1.93
N PRO A 59 -9.44 -19.41 2.49
CA PRO A 59 -10.03 -19.51 3.82
C PRO A 59 -8.99 -19.26 4.93
N GLY A 60 -7.71 -19.09 4.61
CA GLY A 60 -6.65 -18.89 5.60
C GLY A 60 -6.41 -20.13 6.49
N GLU A 61 -5.47 -20.00 7.42
CA GLU A 61 -5.05 -21.06 8.34
C GLU A 61 -4.91 -20.49 9.75
N PRO A 62 -5.33 -21.21 10.82
CA PRO A 62 -5.84 -22.57 10.81
C PRO A 62 -7.31 -22.68 10.36
N ASP A 63 -7.69 -23.83 9.82
CA ASP A 63 -9.09 -24.15 9.52
C ASP A 63 -9.97 -23.93 10.76
N GLY A 64 -11.04 -23.14 10.62
CA GLY A 64 -11.98 -22.89 11.71
C GLY A 64 -11.84 -21.55 12.42
N TRP A 65 -10.88 -20.68 12.07
CA TRP A 65 -10.78 -19.35 12.70
C TRP A 65 -11.94 -18.39 12.36
N TYR A 66 -12.89 -18.82 11.51
CA TYR A 66 -14.19 -18.15 11.32
C TYR A 66 -15.18 -18.38 12.47
N ILE A 67 -14.89 -19.28 13.40
CA ILE A 67 -15.78 -19.65 14.51
C ILE A 67 -15.57 -18.72 15.71
N ASP A 68 -14.34 -18.27 15.92
CA ASP A 68 -13.98 -17.35 17.00
C ASP A 68 -12.93 -16.35 16.48
N PRO A 69 -13.24 -15.04 16.47
CA PRO A 69 -12.29 -14.00 16.12
C PRO A 69 -10.96 -14.07 16.90
N SER A 70 -10.94 -14.61 18.11
CA SER A 70 -9.72 -14.76 18.91
C SER A 70 -8.70 -15.73 18.29
N ALA A 71 -9.17 -16.70 17.52
CA ALA A 71 -8.33 -17.66 16.80
C ALA A 71 -7.47 -17.01 15.72
N ALA A 72 -7.84 -15.80 15.27
CA ALA A 72 -7.04 -14.97 14.36
C ALA A 72 -5.62 -14.72 14.90
N ARG A 73 -5.42 -14.68 16.23
CA ARG A 73 -4.09 -14.44 16.82
C ARG A 73 -3.06 -15.51 16.48
N ASN A 74 -3.51 -16.71 16.12
CA ASN A 74 -2.66 -17.85 15.79
C ASN A 74 -2.67 -18.17 14.29
N ALA A 75 -3.32 -17.33 13.47
CA ALA A 75 -3.43 -17.61 12.05
C ALA A 75 -2.12 -17.30 11.32
N SER A 76 -1.56 -18.35 10.70
CA SER A 76 -0.33 -18.31 9.88
C SER A 76 -0.57 -17.70 8.52
N ILE A 77 -1.77 -17.88 7.97
CA ILE A 77 -2.19 -17.34 6.68
C ILE A 77 -3.55 -16.67 6.86
N ILE A 78 -3.63 -15.38 6.58
CA ILE A 78 -4.91 -14.65 6.59
C ILE A 78 -5.60 -14.84 5.25
N GLY A 79 -6.83 -15.35 5.33
CA GLY A 79 -7.76 -15.41 4.21
C GLY A 79 -9.18 -15.17 4.71
N LEU A 80 -9.87 -14.18 4.15
CA LEU A 80 -11.17 -13.71 4.62
C LEU A 80 -12.34 -14.51 4.05
N SER A 81 -12.10 -15.40 3.08
CA SER A 81 -13.16 -16.20 2.45
C SER A 81 -13.88 -17.08 3.48
N ALA A 82 -15.20 -17.16 3.38
CA ALA A 82 -16.06 -18.06 4.16
C ALA A 82 -16.10 -19.50 3.59
N GLY A 83 -15.24 -19.82 2.61
CA GLY A 83 -15.21 -21.10 1.89
C GLY A 83 -15.45 -20.97 0.39
N ASP A 84 -16.08 -19.87 -0.03
CA ASP A 84 -16.28 -19.51 -1.44
C ASP A 84 -15.44 -18.28 -1.83
N PRO A 85 -14.81 -18.25 -3.01
CA PRO A 85 -14.08 -17.08 -3.50
C PRO A 85 -14.95 -15.81 -3.49
N ASN A 86 -14.38 -14.71 -2.99
CA ASN A 86 -15.04 -13.39 -2.88
C ASN A 86 -16.25 -13.34 -1.92
N VAL A 87 -16.56 -14.41 -1.18
CA VAL A 87 -17.54 -14.38 -0.09
C VAL A 87 -16.78 -14.29 1.22
N LEU A 88 -16.83 -13.14 1.89
CA LEU A 88 -16.09 -12.86 3.11
C LEU A 88 -16.88 -13.25 4.36
N SER A 89 -16.18 -13.71 5.40
CA SER A 89 -16.79 -14.00 6.70
C SER A 89 -16.71 -12.80 7.64
N ALA A 90 -17.84 -12.31 8.16
CA ALA A 90 -17.87 -11.23 9.14
C ALA A 90 -16.98 -11.49 10.37
N TYR A 91 -16.97 -12.72 10.89
CA TYR A 91 -16.08 -13.11 12.01
C TYR A 91 -14.59 -12.92 11.70
N LYS A 92 -14.18 -13.23 10.46
CA LYS A 92 -12.79 -13.05 10.03
C LYS A 92 -12.43 -11.58 9.83
N LEU A 93 -13.39 -10.78 9.37
CA LEU A 93 -13.25 -9.32 9.28
C LEU A 93 -13.00 -8.73 10.67
N GLU A 94 -13.76 -9.16 11.68
CA GLU A 94 -13.52 -8.75 13.08
C GLU A 94 -12.17 -9.24 13.60
N GLY A 95 -11.74 -10.43 13.19
CA GLY A 95 -10.44 -10.99 13.56
C GLY A 95 -9.24 -10.13 13.12
N LEU A 96 -9.39 -9.31 12.06
CA LEU A 96 -8.33 -8.40 11.61
C LEU A 96 -7.89 -7.41 12.68
N TYR A 97 -8.76 -7.05 13.64
CA TYR A 97 -8.41 -6.16 14.75
C TYR A 97 -7.38 -6.73 15.72
N PHE A 98 -7.17 -8.04 15.73
CA PHE A 98 -6.17 -8.67 16.60
C PHE A 98 -4.75 -8.61 16.04
N TYR A 99 -4.60 -8.25 14.77
CA TYR A 99 -3.29 -8.09 14.16
C TYR A 99 -2.77 -6.66 14.34
N ASN A 100 -1.55 -6.55 14.84
CA ASN A 100 -0.78 -5.32 14.61
C ASN A 100 -0.30 -5.28 13.15
N ALA A 101 0.12 -4.11 12.70
CA ALA A 101 0.44 -3.91 11.29
C ALA A 101 1.66 -4.73 10.78
N SER A 102 2.56 -5.17 11.66
CA SER A 102 3.66 -6.06 11.26
C SER A 102 3.19 -7.52 11.16
N GLY A 103 2.42 -8.00 12.15
CA GLY A 103 1.86 -9.34 12.14
C GLY A 103 0.87 -9.57 10.99
N LEU A 104 0.12 -8.53 10.59
CA LEU A 104 -0.74 -8.58 9.41
C LEU A 104 0.05 -8.84 8.12
N LYS A 105 1.23 -8.22 7.96
CA LYS A 105 2.09 -8.44 6.79
C LYS A 105 2.63 -9.86 6.76
N GLU A 106 3.16 -10.32 7.90
CA GLU A 106 3.70 -11.67 8.04
C GLU A 106 2.63 -12.72 7.74
N ALA A 107 1.44 -12.57 8.31
CA ALA A 107 0.33 -13.49 8.11
C ALA A 107 -0.30 -13.41 6.72
N LEU A 108 -0.02 -12.37 5.93
CA LEU A 108 -0.36 -12.30 4.51
C LEU A 108 0.73 -12.87 3.60
N GLY A 109 1.81 -13.41 4.18
CA GLY A 109 2.93 -13.98 3.44
C GLY A 109 3.83 -12.93 2.79
N LEU A 110 3.74 -11.66 3.21
CA LEU A 110 4.65 -10.63 2.74
C LEU A 110 6.00 -10.79 3.45
N VAL A 111 6.97 -11.40 2.75
CA VAL A 111 8.35 -11.55 3.23
C VAL A 111 9.04 -10.18 3.17
N ASP A 112 8.95 -9.45 4.29
CA ASP A 112 9.51 -8.10 4.45
C ASP A 112 10.57 -8.08 5.56
N GLU A 113 11.66 -8.84 5.37
CA GLU A 113 12.75 -8.96 6.36
C GLU A 113 13.38 -7.61 6.73
N SER A 114 13.30 -6.63 5.82
CA SER A 114 13.86 -5.29 6.00
C SER A 114 12.82 -4.25 6.43
N GLY A 115 11.55 -4.65 6.65
CA GLY A 115 10.50 -3.78 7.18
C GLY A 115 10.11 -2.62 6.25
N LEU A 116 10.45 -2.70 4.97
CA LEU A 116 10.37 -1.63 3.99
C LEU A 116 8.95 -1.38 3.50
N TYR A 117 8.03 -2.32 3.67
CA TYR A 117 6.67 -2.19 3.16
C TYR A 117 5.68 -1.73 4.23
N GLY A 118 4.81 -0.79 3.82
CA GLY A 118 3.58 -0.45 4.50
C GLY A 118 2.41 -1.13 3.79
N LEU A 119 1.47 -1.63 4.59
CA LEU A 119 0.28 -2.33 4.14
C LEU A 119 -0.92 -1.80 4.92
N ARG A 120 -2.02 -1.53 4.22
CA ARG A 120 -3.32 -1.19 4.80
C ARG A 120 -4.40 -1.93 4.01
N ILE A 121 -5.38 -2.47 4.72
CA ILE A 121 -6.58 -3.07 4.13
C ILE A 121 -7.76 -2.24 4.62
N GLU A 122 -8.64 -1.88 3.69
CA GLU A 122 -9.93 -1.26 3.96
C GLU A 122 -11.01 -2.15 3.38
N ILE A 123 -12.10 -2.32 4.14
CA ILE A 123 -13.26 -3.09 3.73
C ILE A 123 -14.47 -2.23 4.02
N GLU A 124 -15.22 -1.91 2.96
CA GLU A 124 -16.40 -1.06 3.03
C GLU A 124 -17.57 -1.73 2.31
N SER A 125 -18.70 -1.91 3.00
CA SER A 125 -19.94 -2.32 2.34
C SER A 125 -20.55 -1.17 1.56
N PHE A 126 -21.19 -1.45 0.42
CA PHE A 126 -21.77 -0.39 -0.42
C PHE A 126 -22.95 0.35 0.22
N ASP A 127 -23.56 -0.24 1.25
CA ASP A 127 -24.58 0.40 2.08
C ASP A 127 -23.98 1.22 3.25
N GLY A 128 -22.66 1.23 3.41
CA GLY A 128 -21.94 1.96 4.46
C GLY A 128 -22.09 1.39 5.87
N VAL A 129 -22.76 0.25 6.04
CA VAL A 129 -23.02 -0.37 7.35
C VAL A 129 -21.74 -0.98 7.94
N VAL A 130 -20.88 -1.56 7.09
CA VAL A 130 -19.63 -2.18 7.48
C VAL A 130 -18.48 -1.35 6.95
N TYR A 131 -17.65 -0.85 7.87
CA TYR A 131 -16.37 -0.24 7.55
C TYR A 131 -15.30 -0.79 8.48
N ARG A 132 -14.26 -1.40 7.92
CA ARG A 132 -13.14 -2.01 8.66
C ARG A 132 -11.82 -1.61 8.05
N THR A 133 -10.85 -1.32 8.90
CA THR A 133 -9.49 -0.96 8.49
C THR A 133 -8.47 -1.77 9.29
N ALA A 134 -7.48 -2.32 8.62
CA ALA A 134 -6.39 -3.06 9.26
C ALA A 134 -5.03 -2.65 8.66
N GLY A 135 -3.97 -2.73 9.45
CA GLY A 135 -2.61 -2.38 9.02
C GLY A 135 -2.17 -0.97 9.41
N TYR A 136 -1.22 -0.40 8.65
CA TYR A 136 -0.64 0.90 8.95
C TYR A 136 -1.59 2.04 8.53
N PRO A 137 -1.64 3.16 9.28
CA PRO A 137 -2.23 4.39 8.74
C PRO A 137 -1.41 4.82 7.52
N LEU A 138 -2.09 5.20 6.44
CA LEU A 138 -1.42 5.71 5.25
C LEU A 138 -0.93 7.14 5.53
N PRO A 139 0.38 7.42 5.53
CA PRO A 139 0.88 8.79 5.72
C PRO A 139 0.41 9.69 4.57
N PRO A 140 0.01 10.95 4.85
CA PRO A 140 -0.58 11.84 3.86
C PRO A 140 0.36 12.17 2.68
N ASP A 141 1.68 12.08 2.90
CA ASP A 141 2.70 12.43 1.90
C ASP A 141 3.29 11.21 1.17
N THR A 142 2.63 10.04 1.26
CA THR A 142 3.13 8.82 0.60
C THR A 142 2.87 8.91 -0.90
N LYS A 143 3.95 9.00 -1.70
CA LYS A 143 3.84 9.23 -3.15
C LYS A 143 3.68 7.95 -3.98
N ASP A 144 4.17 6.82 -3.47
CA ASP A 144 4.20 5.54 -4.21
C ASP A 144 3.30 4.49 -3.51
N VAL A 145 1.99 4.69 -3.61
CA VAL A 145 0.98 3.79 -3.06
C VAL A 145 0.33 3.03 -4.21
N CYS A 146 0.54 1.72 -4.25
CA CYS A 146 -0.24 0.84 -5.09
C CYS A 146 -1.56 0.52 -4.40
N VAL A 147 -2.66 0.63 -5.14
CA VAL A 147 -4.01 0.37 -4.65
C VAL A 147 -4.65 -0.74 -5.48
N SER A 148 -4.96 -1.86 -4.83
CA SER A 148 -5.70 -2.96 -5.44
C SER A 148 -7.09 -3.02 -4.81
N SER A 149 -8.12 -2.82 -5.62
CA SER A 149 -9.52 -2.90 -5.19
C SER A 149 -10.21 -4.10 -5.83
N ARG A 150 -11.05 -4.78 -5.05
CA ARG A 150 -11.82 -5.94 -5.48
C ARG A 150 -13.23 -5.88 -4.89
N ILE A 151 -14.20 -6.36 -5.64
CA ILE A 151 -15.58 -6.49 -5.18
C ILE A 151 -15.75 -7.85 -4.50
N ALA A 152 -16.42 -7.86 -3.36
CA ALA A 152 -16.70 -9.04 -2.57
C ALA A 152 -18.09 -8.96 -1.96
N THR A 153 -18.56 -10.05 -1.35
CA THR A 153 -19.80 -10.07 -0.59
C THR A 153 -19.51 -10.53 0.83
N ILE A 154 -19.89 -9.75 1.84
CA ILE A 154 -19.76 -10.10 3.25
C ILE A 154 -20.97 -10.94 3.66
N LYS A 155 -20.70 -12.13 4.20
CA LYS A 155 -21.68 -12.98 4.87
C LYS A 155 -21.68 -12.66 6.36
N GLU A 156 -22.77 -12.07 6.80
CA GLU A 156 -23.02 -11.67 8.19
C GLU A 156 -23.39 -12.87 9.07
N GLU A 157 -23.35 -12.68 10.38
CA GLU A 157 -23.66 -13.74 11.36
C GLU A 157 -25.12 -14.23 11.28
N ASP A 158 -26.04 -13.34 10.90
CA ASP A 158 -27.46 -13.63 10.71
C ASP A 158 -27.77 -14.34 9.37
N GLY A 159 -26.74 -14.59 8.56
CA GLY A 159 -26.84 -15.20 7.24
C GLY A 159 -27.22 -14.24 6.13
N THR A 160 -27.30 -12.93 6.39
CA THR A 160 -27.47 -11.92 5.35
C THR A 160 -26.18 -11.71 4.56
N TYR A 161 -26.33 -11.24 3.32
CA TYR A 161 -25.24 -10.98 2.40
C TYR A 161 -25.24 -9.51 2.04
N ARG A 162 -24.06 -8.87 2.10
CA ARG A 162 -23.86 -7.46 1.74
C ARG A 162 -22.73 -7.35 0.73
N ASP A 163 -22.97 -6.61 -0.34
CA ASP A 163 -21.90 -6.32 -1.29
C ASP A 163 -20.93 -5.27 -0.72
N ALA A 164 -19.64 -5.47 -0.96
CA ALA A 164 -18.57 -4.70 -0.39
C ALA A 164 -17.40 -4.52 -1.36
N CYS A 165 -16.58 -3.52 -1.08
CA CYS A 165 -15.28 -3.32 -1.69
C CYS A 165 -14.18 -3.61 -0.66
N VAL A 166 -13.20 -4.40 -1.09
CA VAL A 166 -11.95 -4.62 -0.36
C VAL A 166 -10.87 -3.86 -1.10
N THR A 167 -10.26 -2.89 -0.43
CA THR A 167 -9.17 -2.07 -0.95
C THR A 167 -7.90 -2.36 -0.16
N LEU A 168 -6.86 -2.81 -0.87
CA LEU A 168 -5.54 -3.04 -0.33
C LEU A 168 -4.60 -1.94 -0.81
N TYR A 169 -3.97 -1.24 0.13
CA TYR A 169 -2.93 -0.26 -0.11
C TYR A 169 -1.59 -0.86 0.26
N LEU A 170 -0.65 -0.82 -0.66
CA LEU A 170 0.72 -1.27 -0.46
C LEU A 170 1.69 -0.18 -0.89
N TRP A 171 2.64 0.16 -0.04
CA TRP A 171 3.65 1.19 -0.33
C TRP A 171 4.99 0.83 0.31
N ARG A 172 6.05 1.55 -0.04
CA ARG A 172 7.34 1.47 0.67
C ARG A 172 7.46 2.60 1.68
N LYS A 173 7.74 2.29 2.95
CA LYS A 173 7.79 3.24 4.08
C LYS A 173 8.88 4.31 3.97
N HIS A 174 9.97 4.04 3.24
CA HIS A 174 11.14 4.91 3.17
C HIS A 174 11.31 5.64 1.83
N VAL A 175 10.33 5.52 0.92
CA VAL A 175 10.39 6.20 -0.38
C VAL A 175 9.57 7.48 -0.30
N GLY A 176 10.22 8.62 -0.49
CA GLY A 176 9.57 9.95 -0.53
C GLY A 176 9.61 10.77 0.76
N ALA A 177 10.11 10.24 1.87
CA ALA A 177 10.46 11.03 3.05
C ALA A 177 11.84 11.69 2.83
N MET A 178 11.86 12.85 2.20
CA MET A 178 12.96 13.82 2.33
C MET A 178 12.56 14.90 3.32
#